data_AF-A0A0C9URW8-F1
#
_entry.id   AF-A0A0C9URW8-F1
#
_cell.length_a   1.000
_cell.length_b   1.000
_cell.length_c   1.000
_cell.angle_alpha   90.00
_cell.angle_beta   90.00
_cell.angle_gamma   90.00
#
_symmetry.space_group_name_H-M   'P 1'
#
loop_
_entity.id
_entity.type
_entity.pdbx_description
1 polymer ?
#
loop_
_entity_poly.entity_id
_entity_poly.type
_entity_poly.pdbx_seq_one_letter_code
_entity_poly.pdbx_strand_id
1 'polypeptide(L)'
;MEEGDEGGLYTSMRQTWEEIGLDLAEKDFLCVGQLDDREITTSLGKRLLMILSPFVFLQVSPGEAPTDPPPETTLHWIPLSALADHETVWSHVRVDVASRLAPRHSWIKILVRILVGSMQFSAIVLDPSLTGRQSRKDDRTVSRRKPKLKLWGLTLGMTLDLLAFMHTPFRRGEKGIGSPTDYAFSPNSTERENTVDEALAPSMTSVFPRFSYPDVNFWIWVFGKRYREVIREWEDSLLMGGSNNRRINWAGSALNAFYAAVRKALVVVIILRAIGVLLAMGIGAWWLLSGDR
;
A
#
# COMPACT_ATOMS: atom_id res chain seq x y z
N MET A 1 -9.03 -6.36 19.74
CA MET A 1 -8.98 -5.91 21.14
C MET A 1 -9.42 -7.09 21.96
N GLU A 2 -8.48 -7.70 22.67
CA GLU A 2 -8.78 -8.88 23.49
C GLU A 2 -9.41 -8.45 24.80
N GLU A 3 -10.10 -9.39 25.44
CA GLU A 3 -10.83 -9.17 26.69
C GLU A 3 -9.81 -8.94 27.82
N GLY A 4 -9.52 -7.67 28.11
CA GLY A 4 -8.52 -7.26 29.10
C GLY A 4 -7.64 -6.07 28.69
N ASP A 5 -7.60 -5.71 27.40
CA ASP A 5 -6.86 -4.53 26.97
C ASP A 5 -7.65 -3.25 27.33
N GLU A 6 -7.06 -2.33 28.09
CA GLU A 6 -7.71 -1.04 28.45
C GLU A 6 -7.85 -0.08 27.24
N GLY A 7 -7.07 -0.30 26.17
CA GLY A 7 -7.08 0.50 24.94
C GLY A 7 -6.09 0.00 23.88
N GLY A 8 -6.16 0.56 22.67
CA GLY A 8 -5.30 0.14 21.53
C GLY A 8 -3.79 0.32 21.77
N LEU A 9 -3.39 1.30 22.59
CA LEU A 9 -2.00 1.49 22.99
C LEU A 9 -1.47 0.28 23.77
N TYR A 10 -2.23 -0.20 24.76
CA TYR A 10 -1.85 -1.34 25.56
C TYR A 10 -1.77 -2.61 24.72
N THR A 11 -2.73 -2.82 23.82
CA THR A 11 -2.67 -3.90 22.83
C THR A 11 -1.37 -3.85 22.03
N SER A 12 -0.94 -2.66 21.57
CA SER A 12 0.30 -2.54 20.79
C SER A 12 1.56 -2.89 21.59
N MET A 13 1.62 -2.51 22.87
CA MET A 13 2.74 -2.85 23.76
C MET A 13 2.77 -4.36 24.02
N ARG A 14 1.63 -4.94 24.40
CA ARG A 14 1.50 -6.37 24.70
C ARG A 14 1.85 -7.24 23.49
N GLN A 15 1.31 -6.93 22.31
CA GLN A 15 1.60 -7.69 21.08
C GLN A 15 3.07 -7.59 20.69
N THR A 16 3.70 -6.42 20.85
CA THR A 16 5.13 -6.25 20.58
C THR A 16 5.98 -7.10 21.53
N TRP A 17 5.62 -7.15 22.81
CA TRP A 17 6.28 -8.02 23.77
C TRP A 17 6.09 -9.51 23.44
N GLU A 18 4.87 -9.94 23.14
CA GLU A 18 4.56 -11.34 22.82
C GLU A 18 5.22 -11.82 21.51
N GLU A 19 5.31 -10.97 20.49
CA GLU A 19 5.82 -11.36 19.17
C GLU A 19 7.36 -11.29 19.06
N ILE A 20 8.00 -10.33 19.73
CA ILE A 20 9.45 -10.07 19.53
C ILE A 20 10.23 -9.87 20.84
N GLY A 21 9.57 -9.96 22.01
CA GLY A 21 10.22 -9.79 23.31
C GLY A 21 10.70 -8.37 23.60
N LEU A 22 10.19 -7.36 22.87
CA LEU A 22 10.57 -5.96 23.07
C LEU A 22 9.57 -5.27 24.00
N ASP A 23 10.02 -4.86 25.19
CA ASP A 23 9.15 -4.22 26.18
C ASP A 23 9.05 -2.70 25.94
N LEU A 24 7.96 -2.29 25.30
CA LEU A 24 7.66 -0.87 25.05
C LEU A 24 7.12 -0.12 26.28
N ALA A 25 6.84 -0.80 27.39
CA ALA A 25 6.40 -0.18 28.64
C ALA A 25 7.58 0.25 29.53
N GLU A 26 8.80 -0.15 29.19
CA GLU A 26 10.02 0.29 29.88
C GLU A 26 10.29 1.79 29.69
N LYS A 27 11.09 2.35 30.60
CA LYS A 27 11.48 3.78 30.60
C LYS A 27 12.33 4.19 29.40
N ASP A 28 12.89 3.19 28.71
CA ASP A 28 13.73 3.38 27.54
C ASP A 28 12.92 3.70 26.28
N PHE A 29 11.59 3.58 26.34
CA PHE A 29 10.68 3.87 25.24
C PHE A 29 9.67 4.96 25.61
N LEU A 30 9.45 5.86 24.67
CA LEU A 30 8.45 6.92 24.77
C LEU A 30 7.46 6.79 23.63
N CYS A 31 6.17 6.64 23.94
CA CYS A 31 5.12 6.76 22.92
C CYS A 31 5.03 8.22 22.45
N VAL A 32 5.42 8.48 21.20
CA VAL A 32 5.45 9.84 20.63
C VAL A 32 4.12 10.20 19.96
N GLY A 33 3.29 9.22 19.63
CA GLY A 33 1.96 9.46 19.10
C GLY A 33 1.31 8.26 18.43
N GLN A 34 0.13 8.50 17.90
CA GLN A 34 -0.67 7.55 17.12
C GLN A 34 -0.84 8.11 15.70
N LEU A 35 -0.67 7.25 14.70
CA LEU A 35 -0.96 7.55 13.29
C LEU A 35 -2.45 7.33 12.99
N ASP A 36 -2.91 7.73 11.80
CA ASP A 36 -4.30 7.54 11.39
C ASP A 36 -4.72 6.07 11.40
N ASP A 37 -5.91 5.81 11.95
CA ASP A 37 -6.53 4.49 11.96
C ASP A 37 -6.80 3.98 10.55
N ARG A 38 -6.51 2.71 10.30
CA ARG A 38 -6.69 2.09 8.99
C ARG A 38 -7.78 1.03 9.02
N GLU A 39 -8.83 1.28 8.23
CA GLU A 39 -9.87 0.29 7.97
C GLU A 39 -9.36 -0.80 7.03
N ILE A 40 -9.26 -2.02 7.54
CA ILE A 40 -8.96 -3.21 6.75
C ILE A 40 -10.29 -3.81 6.29
N THR A 41 -10.50 -3.85 4.98
CA THR A 41 -11.78 -4.24 4.37
C THR A 41 -11.63 -5.44 3.44
N THR A 42 -12.71 -6.22 3.31
CA THR A 42 -12.89 -7.25 2.28
C THR A 42 -13.78 -6.76 1.16
N SER A 43 -13.80 -7.55 0.06
CA SER A 43 -14.67 -7.31 -1.08
C SER A 43 -14.47 -5.93 -1.70
N LEU A 44 -13.20 -5.52 -1.84
CA LEU A 44 -12.79 -4.21 -2.34
C LEU A 44 -13.49 -3.07 -1.58
N GLY A 45 -13.25 -2.91 -0.28
CA GLY A 45 -13.79 -1.77 0.48
C GLY A 45 -15.25 -1.88 0.88
N LYS A 46 -15.93 -3.03 0.74
CA LYS A 46 -17.37 -3.14 1.05
C LYS A 46 -17.65 -3.57 2.48
N ARG A 47 -16.81 -4.44 3.04
CA ARG A 47 -17.04 -5.02 4.38
C ARG A 47 -15.81 -4.78 5.25
N LEU A 48 -15.97 -4.01 6.32
CA LEU A 48 -14.95 -3.85 7.35
C LEU A 48 -14.65 -5.21 8.00
N LEU A 49 -13.37 -5.56 8.07
CA LEU A 49 -12.89 -6.71 8.84
C LEU A 49 -12.37 -6.27 10.20
N MET A 50 -11.51 -5.25 10.21
CA MET A 50 -10.86 -4.76 11.40
C MET A 50 -10.38 -3.32 11.18
N ILE A 51 -10.09 -2.63 12.26
CA ILE A 51 -9.41 -1.33 12.26
C ILE A 51 -8.04 -1.54 12.88
N LEU A 52 -7.01 -0.99 12.24
CA LEU A 52 -5.64 -1.05 12.73
C LEU A 52 -5.19 0.36 13.14
N SER A 53 -4.79 0.50 14.39
CA SER A 53 -4.36 1.76 15.00
C SER A 53 -2.86 1.73 15.24
N PRO A 54 -2.04 2.43 14.43
CA PRO A 54 -0.59 2.38 14.56
C PRO A 54 -0.10 3.35 15.63
N PHE A 55 0.77 2.89 16.53
CA PHE A 55 1.44 3.72 17.53
C PHE A 55 2.93 3.81 17.24
N VAL A 56 3.52 4.97 17.48
CA VAL A 56 4.94 5.24 17.22
C VAL A 56 5.64 5.42 18.56
N PHE A 57 6.72 4.67 18.75
CA PHE A 57 7.57 4.71 19.93
C PHE A 57 8.96 5.17 19.55
N LEU A 58 9.55 6.01 20.40
CA LEU A 58 10.93 6.46 20.30
C LEU A 58 11.74 5.80 21.42
N GLN A 59 12.81 5.12 21.05
CA GLN A 59 13.79 4.68 22.02
C GLN A 59 14.64 5.87 22.45
N VAL A 60 14.64 6.19 23.74
CA VAL A 60 15.37 7.33 24.32
C VAL A 60 16.70 6.93 24.95
N SER A 61 16.95 5.62 25.07
CA SER A 61 18.20 5.07 25.58
C SER A 61 19.14 4.67 24.44
N PRO A 62 20.46 4.89 24.58
CA PRO A 62 21.44 4.69 23.50
C PRO A 62 21.83 3.21 23.28
N GLY A 63 21.35 2.29 24.12
CA GLY A 63 21.63 0.85 24.01
C GLY A 63 20.71 0.15 23.03
N GLU A 64 21.16 -0.94 22.41
CA GLU A 64 20.26 -1.80 21.63
C GLU A 64 19.32 -2.52 22.60
N ALA A 65 18.01 -2.46 22.33
CA ALA A 65 17.03 -3.09 23.19
C ALA A 65 17.05 -4.62 23.01
N PRO A 66 16.99 -5.41 24.10
CA PRO A 66 16.93 -6.86 24.00
C PRO A 66 15.65 -7.26 23.26
N THR A 67 15.77 -8.25 22.39
CA THR A 67 14.65 -8.86 21.66
C THR A 67 14.81 -10.37 21.69
N ASP A 68 13.69 -11.09 21.71
CA ASP A 68 13.62 -12.55 21.73
C ASP A 68 12.54 -13.04 20.77
N PRO A 69 12.74 -12.87 19.44
CA PRO A 69 11.77 -13.31 18.45
C PRO A 69 11.71 -14.85 18.39
N PRO A 70 10.53 -15.43 18.13
CA PRO A 70 10.39 -16.86 17.88
C PRO A 70 11.14 -17.26 16.60
N PRO A 71 11.51 -18.54 16.42
CA PRO A 71 12.42 -18.98 15.35
C PRO A 71 11.91 -18.74 13.93
N GLU A 72 10.59 -18.60 13.75
CA GLU A 72 9.95 -18.21 12.49
C GLU A 72 10.09 -16.72 12.13
N THR A 73 10.47 -15.87 13.09
CA THR A 73 10.51 -14.42 12.96
C THR A 73 11.93 -13.91 12.87
N THR A 74 12.22 -13.14 11.82
CA THR A 74 13.53 -12.49 11.63
C THR A 74 13.43 -10.98 11.81
N LEU A 75 14.26 -10.41 12.67
CA LEU A 75 14.31 -8.98 12.93
C LEU A 75 15.35 -8.29 12.05
N HIS A 76 14.98 -7.13 11.50
CA HIS A 76 15.84 -6.29 10.67
C HIS A 76 15.66 -4.82 11.03
N TRP A 77 16.73 -4.18 11.53
CA TRP A 77 16.75 -2.76 11.85
C TRP A 77 17.17 -1.93 10.63
N ILE A 78 16.21 -1.32 9.94
CA ILE A 78 16.48 -0.52 8.74
C ILE A 78 16.66 0.96 9.12
N PRO A 79 17.78 1.60 8.75
CA PRO A 79 17.94 3.04 8.95
C PRO A 79 16.82 3.80 8.27
N LEU A 80 16.18 4.72 8.99
CA LEU A 80 15.08 5.52 8.44
C LEU A 80 15.52 6.34 7.21
N SER A 81 16.79 6.77 7.18
CA SER A 81 17.38 7.45 6.02
C SER A 81 17.33 6.60 4.76
N ALA A 82 17.49 5.27 4.86
CA ALA A 82 17.40 4.37 3.71
C ALA A 82 16.00 4.30 3.10
N LEU A 83 14.98 4.84 3.77
CA LEU A 83 13.61 4.96 3.27
C LEU A 83 13.28 6.37 2.75
N ALA A 84 14.10 7.37 3.09
CA ALA A 84 13.93 8.77 2.69
C ALA A 84 14.89 9.19 1.58
N ASP A 85 15.95 8.41 1.31
CA ASP A 85 16.97 8.73 0.33
C ASP A 85 16.47 8.54 -1.12
N HIS A 86 17.07 9.29 -2.03
CA HIS A 86 16.85 9.23 -3.47
C HIS A 86 17.29 7.89 -4.08
N GLU A 87 18.10 7.11 -3.36
CA GLU A 87 18.53 5.76 -3.75
C GLU A 87 17.53 4.66 -3.36
N THR A 88 16.38 5.02 -2.79
CA THR A 88 15.32 4.05 -2.46
C THR A 88 14.86 3.27 -3.69
N VAL A 89 15.06 1.95 -3.66
CA VAL A 89 14.69 1.08 -4.78
C VAL A 89 13.23 0.68 -4.65
N TRP A 90 12.39 1.23 -5.52
CA TRP A 90 10.99 0.85 -5.65
C TRP A 90 10.82 -0.41 -6.50
N SER A 91 9.85 -1.23 -6.13
CA SER A 91 9.47 -2.45 -6.80
C SER A 91 7.97 -2.68 -6.68
N HIS A 92 7.48 -3.78 -7.27
CA HIS A 92 6.07 -4.13 -7.20
C HIS A 92 5.88 -5.56 -6.64
N VAL A 93 4.77 -5.75 -5.92
CA VAL A 93 4.26 -7.05 -5.47
C VAL A 93 2.95 -7.33 -6.21
N ARG A 94 2.92 -8.44 -6.95
CA ARG A 94 1.74 -8.85 -7.73
C ARG A 94 0.85 -9.73 -6.87
N VAL A 95 -0.43 -9.41 -6.81
CA VAL A 95 -1.46 -10.17 -6.12
C VAL A 95 -2.57 -10.49 -7.12
N ASP A 96 -3.02 -11.75 -7.14
CA ASP A 96 -4.10 -12.18 -8.03
C ASP A 96 -5.44 -11.67 -7.52
N VAL A 97 -6.15 -10.88 -8.33
CA VAL A 97 -7.46 -10.29 -7.96
C VAL A 97 -8.51 -11.37 -7.70
N ALA A 98 -8.43 -12.50 -8.40
CA ALA A 98 -9.35 -13.61 -8.22
C ALA A 98 -9.31 -14.17 -6.79
N SER A 99 -8.15 -14.13 -6.12
CA SER A 99 -8.01 -14.55 -4.72
C SER A 99 -8.78 -13.67 -3.73
N ARG A 100 -9.02 -12.40 -4.09
CA ARG A 100 -9.70 -11.40 -3.24
C ARG A 100 -11.16 -11.18 -3.59
N LEU A 101 -11.55 -11.43 -4.84
CA LEU A 101 -12.86 -11.05 -5.37
C LEU A 101 -13.81 -12.22 -5.64
N ALA A 102 -13.28 -13.39 -6.01
CA ALA A 102 -14.13 -14.48 -6.48
C ALA A 102 -14.53 -15.45 -5.34
N PRO A 103 -15.81 -15.88 -5.30
CA PRO A 103 -16.28 -16.88 -4.34
C PRO A 103 -15.56 -18.23 -4.52
N ARG A 104 -15.82 -19.18 -3.61
CA ARG A 104 -15.15 -20.50 -3.54
C ARG A 104 -15.16 -21.32 -4.85
N HIS A 105 -15.98 -20.99 -5.84
CA HIS A 105 -16.06 -21.71 -7.12
C HIS A 105 -14.89 -21.38 -8.07
N SER A 106 -14.18 -22.42 -8.51
CA SER A 106 -12.94 -22.33 -9.28
C SER A 106 -13.09 -21.72 -10.69
N TRP A 107 -14.22 -21.89 -11.37
CA TRP A 107 -14.42 -21.37 -12.72
C TRP A 107 -14.66 -19.84 -12.74
N ILE A 108 -15.34 -19.30 -11.73
CA ILE A 108 -15.53 -17.85 -11.55
C ILE A 108 -14.17 -17.17 -11.29
N LYS A 109 -13.29 -17.81 -10.51
CA LYS A 109 -11.93 -17.32 -10.28
C LYS A 109 -11.15 -17.16 -11.58
N ILE A 110 -11.22 -18.15 -12.47
CA ILE A 110 -10.55 -18.10 -13.77
C ILE A 110 -11.12 -16.99 -14.64
N LEU A 111 -12.45 -16.87 -14.71
CA LEU A 111 -13.11 -15.82 -15.49
C LEU A 111 -12.75 -14.42 -14.97
N VAL A 112 -12.79 -14.21 -13.65
CA VAL A 112 -12.39 -12.94 -13.03
C VAL A 112 -10.91 -12.65 -13.27
N ARG A 113 -10.03 -13.65 -13.21
CA ARG A 113 -8.61 -13.47 -13.50
C ARG A 113 -8.37 -13.03 -14.94
N ILE A 114 -9.08 -13.62 -15.90
CA ILE A 114 -8.99 -13.25 -17.32
C ILE A 114 -9.54 -11.83 -17.54
N LEU A 115 -10.69 -11.51 -16.93
CA LEU A 115 -11.39 -10.24 -17.16
C LEU A 115 -10.81 -9.05 -16.38
N VAL A 116 -10.21 -9.26 -15.22
CA VAL A 116 -9.76 -8.19 -14.32
C VAL A 116 -8.23 -8.07 -14.26
N GLY A 117 -7.52 -9.17 -14.54
CA GLY A 117 -6.06 -9.20 -14.52
C GLY A 117 -5.49 -9.32 -13.11
N SER A 118 -4.26 -8.83 -12.93
CA SER A 118 -3.56 -8.84 -11.63
C SER A 118 -3.47 -7.44 -11.01
N MET A 119 -3.51 -7.38 -9.69
CA MET A 119 -3.21 -6.17 -8.93
C MET A 119 -1.71 -6.09 -8.62
N GLN A 120 -1.14 -4.91 -8.75
CA GLN A 120 0.26 -4.62 -8.42
C GLN A 120 0.31 -3.58 -7.32
N PHE A 121 0.94 -3.91 -6.20
CA PHE A 121 1.17 -3.00 -5.08
C PHE A 121 2.60 -2.50 -5.13
N SER A 122 2.79 -1.21 -4.85
CA SER A 122 4.12 -0.63 -4.69
C SER A 122 4.81 -1.22 -3.46
N ALA A 123 6.13 -1.36 -3.56
CA ALA A 123 6.96 -1.99 -2.54
C ALA A 123 8.37 -1.39 -2.54
N ILE A 124 8.86 -0.96 -1.38
CA ILE A 124 10.26 -0.55 -1.22
C ILE A 124 11.11 -1.80 -0.96
N VAL A 125 12.19 -1.97 -1.72
CA VAL A 125 13.16 -3.04 -1.50
C VAL A 125 14.07 -2.63 -0.37
N LEU A 126 14.09 -3.41 0.70
CA LEU A 126 14.97 -3.18 1.85
C LEU A 126 16.25 -3.99 1.65
N ASP A 127 17.40 -3.35 1.83
CA ASP A 127 18.68 -4.03 1.85
C ASP A 127 19.06 -4.39 3.30
N PRO A 128 18.97 -5.67 3.70
CA PRO A 128 19.36 -6.08 5.05
C PRO A 128 20.87 -5.98 5.29
N SER A 129 21.70 -5.72 4.27
CA SER A 129 23.14 -5.50 4.46
C SER A 129 23.48 -4.10 4.96
N LEU A 130 22.56 -3.14 4.85
CA LEU A 130 22.68 -1.81 5.45
C LEU A 130 22.49 -1.86 6.98
N THR A 131 21.99 -2.98 7.52
CA THR A 131 22.00 -3.20 8.96
C THR A 131 23.45 -3.53 9.35
N GLY A 132 24.08 -2.64 10.10
CA GLY A 132 25.52 -2.67 10.41
C GLY A 132 25.98 -3.82 11.32
N ARG A 133 25.38 -5.02 11.25
CA ARG A 133 25.90 -6.19 11.94
C ARG A 133 25.36 -7.49 11.35
N GLN A 134 26.20 -8.16 10.56
CA GLN A 134 26.04 -9.57 10.27
C GLN A 134 26.07 -10.34 11.60
N SER A 135 25.05 -11.17 11.85
CA SER A 135 25.21 -12.31 12.74
C SER A 135 26.41 -13.11 12.22
N ARG A 136 27.52 -12.98 12.93
CA ARG A 136 28.81 -13.55 12.58
C ARG A 136 28.83 -14.99 13.08
N LYS A 137 28.27 -15.91 12.30
CA LYS A 137 28.75 -17.29 12.09
C LYS A 137 27.85 -18.03 11.11
N ASP A 138 28.52 -18.78 10.23
CA ASP A 138 28.01 -19.76 9.27
C ASP A 138 27.27 -19.21 8.04
N ASP A 139 27.99 -19.06 6.92
CA ASP A 139 28.01 -20.13 5.89
C ASP A 139 28.85 -19.66 4.68
N ARG A 140 30.03 -20.26 4.49
CA ARG A 140 30.87 -20.11 3.30
C ARG A 140 30.50 -21.16 2.26
N THR A 141 29.23 -21.34 1.93
CA THR A 141 28.85 -22.15 0.78
C THR A 141 27.45 -21.78 0.31
N VAL A 142 27.27 -21.71 -1.02
CA VAL A 142 26.03 -21.40 -1.74
C VAL A 142 25.70 -19.90 -1.84
N SER A 143 26.09 -19.30 -2.98
CA SER A 143 25.49 -18.08 -3.55
C SER A 143 24.02 -18.34 -3.93
N ARG A 144 23.18 -18.63 -2.95
CA ARG A 144 21.73 -18.66 -3.08
C ARG A 144 21.29 -17.21 -2.99
N ARG A 145 20.79 -16.64 -4.11
CA ARG A 145 20.26 -15.26 -4.18
C ARG A 145 19.46 -14.97 -2.91
N LYS A 146 20.01 -14.17 -1.98
CA LYS A 146 19.33 -13.82 -0.74
C LYS A 146 17.97 -13.20 -1.11
N PRO A 147 16.85 -13.65 -0.52
CA PRO A 147 15.55 -13.07 -0.83
C PRO A 147 15.58 -11.58 -0.48
N LYS A 148 15.25 -10.73 -1.45
CA LYS A 148 15.16 -9.29 -1.24
C LYS A 148 13.93 -8.99 -0.38
N LEU A 149 14.15 -8.34 0.77
CA LEU A 149 13.08 -7.90 1.64
C LEU A 149 12.28 -6.80 0.95
N LYS A 150 10.96 -6.83 1.10
CA LYS A 150 10.06 -5.85 0.48
C LYS A 150 9.11 -5.30 1.53
N LEU A 151 9.11 -3.98 1.70
CA LEU A 151 8.11 -3.26 2.48
C LEU A 151 6.96 -2.85 1.56
N TRP A 152 5.75 -3.37 1.78
CA TRP A 152 4.61 -3.15 0.89
C TRP A 152 3.28 -3.21 1.63
N GLY A 153 2.21 -2.77 0.97
CA GLY A 153 0.85 -2.86 1.51
C GLY A 153 0.61 -1.90 2.68
N LEU A 154 -0.02 -2.38 3.75
CA LEU A 154 -0.45 -1.54 4.87
C LEU A 154 0.74 -0.96 5.64
N THR A 155 1.77 -1.77 5.88
CA THR A 155 2.98 -1.34 6.61
C THR A 155 3.73 -0.27 5.83
N LEU A 156 3.92 -0.44 4.52
CA LEU A 156 4.50 0.60 3.66
C LEU A 156 3.76 1.94 3.82
N GLY A 157 2.43 1.92 3.74
CA GLY A 157 1.67 3.15 3.88
C GLY A 157 1.86 3.82 5.24
N MET A 158 1.86 3.06 6.34
CA MET A 158 2.09 3.64 7.68
C MET A 158 3.49 4.20 7.82
N THR A 159 4.50 3.52 7.25
CA THR A 159 5.88 4.00 7.24
C THR A 159 6.01 5.31 6.47
N LEU A 160 5.34 5.42 5.32
CA LEU A 160 5.33 6.67 4.56
C LEU A 160 4.54 7.78 5.26
N ASP A 161 3.44 7.47 5.94
CA ASP A 161 2.70 8.46 6.75
C ASP A 161 3.63 9.07 7.80
N LEU A 162 4.36 8.20 8.52
CA LEU A 162 5.33 8.59 9.53
C LEU A 162 6.48 9.44 8.92
N LEU A 163 7.00 9.07 7.75
CA LEU A 163 8.01 9.87 7.04
C LEU A 163 7.49 11.24 6.62
N ALA A 164 6.23 11.34 6.19
CA ALA A 164 5.60 12.61 5.83
C ALA A 164 5.53 13.57 7.03
N PHE A 165 5.27 13.06 8.24
CA PHE A 165 5.33 13.86 9.47
C PHE A 165 6.75 14.33 9.82
N MET A 166 7.78 13.55 9.47
CA MET A 166 9.18 13.93 9.72
C MET A 166 9.72 14.95 8.69
N HIS A 167 9.18 14.96 7.47
CA HIS A 167 9.63 15.83 6.37
C HIS A 167 8.92 17.20 6.35
N THR A 168 8.42 17.70 7.49
CA THR A 168 7.84 19.05 7.55
C THR A 168 8.76 20.07 6.85
N PRO A 169 8.24 20.86 5.90
CA PRO A 169 9.08 21.57 4.95
C PRO A 169 9.70 22.79 5.64
N PHE A 170 10.94 22.66 6.13
CA PHE A 170 11.75 23.83 6.45
C PHE A 170 12.37 24.47 5.18
N ARG A 171 11.66 24.48 4.06
CA ARG A 171 12.08 25.20 2.85
C ARG A 171 10.93 26.03 2.27
N ARG A 172 10.69 27.17 2.93
CA ARG A 172 9.96 28.31 2.38
C ARG A 172 10.71 28.80 1.12
N GLY A 173 10.26 28.47 -0.09
CA GLY A 173 10.79 29.15 -1.27
C GLY A 173 10.50 28.65 -2.69
N GLU A 174 10.13 27.40 -2.95
CA GLU A 174 10.02 26.94 -4.36
C GLU A 174 8.56 26.83 -4.83
N LYS A 175 8.25 27.68 -5.83
CA LYS A 175 6.98 27.70 -6.55
C LYS A 175 6.95 26.58 -7.58
N GLY A 176 5.93 25.73 -7.50
CA GLY A 176 5.35 25.03 -8.64
C GLY A 176 5.88 23.63 -8.90
N ILE A 177 5.31 22.63 -8.22
CA ILE A 177 5.30 21.24 -8.69
C ILE A 177 3.83 20.81 -8.69
N GLY A 178 3.36 20.26 -9.81
CA GLY A 178 1.96 19.84 -9.99
C GLY A 178 1.52 18.81 -8.95
N SER A 179 0.21 18.73 -8.69
CA SER A 179 -0.35 17.81 -7.69
C SER A 179 0.05 16.35 -8.03
N PRO A 180 0.58 15.59 -7.06
CA PRO A 180 0.90 14.15 -7.23
C PRO A 180 -0.28 13.32 -7.75
N THR A 181 -1.52 13.80 -7.57
CA THR A 181 -2.75 13.14 -8.01
C THR A 181 -2.89 13.02 -9.53
N ASP A 182 -2.28 13.90 -10.31
CA ASP A 182 -2.40 13.86 -11.78
C ASP A 182 -1.61 12.71 -12.41
N TYR A 183 -0.60 12.18 -11.70
CA TYR A 183 0.31 11.15 -12.23
C TYR A 183 -0.06 9.72 -11.79
N ALA A 184 -0.62 9.54 -10.59
CA ALA A 184 -0.82 8.22 -9.98
C ALA A 184 -1.70 7.23 -10.79
N PHE A 185 -2.59 7.75 -11.66
CA PHE A 185 -3.51 6.96 -12.49
C PHE A 185 -3.58 7.44 -13.95
N SER A 186 -2.54 8.13 -14.44
CA SER A 186 -2.54 8.57 -15.84
C SER A 186 -2.53 7.36 -16.78
N PRO A 187 -3.46 7.27 -17.76
CA PRO A 187 -3.58 6.13 -18.68
C PRO A 187 -2.35 5.93 -19.58
N ASN A 188 -1.44 6.93 -19.66
CA ASN A 188 -0.19 6.87 -20.43
C ASN A 188 1.07 6.69 -19.56
N SER A 189 0.94 6.35 -18.27
CA SER A 189 2.08 6.19 -17.34
C SER A 189 2.91 4.92 -17.55
N THR A 190 2.71 4.19 -18.66
CA THR A 190 3.36 2.90 -18.87
C THR A 190 4.86 2.95 -19.18
N GLU A 191 5.48 4.11 -19.39
CA GLU A 191 6.87 4.11 -19.91
C GLU A 191 7.69 5.40 -19.76
N ARG A 192 7.55 6.18 -18.67
CA ARG A 192 8.48 7.29 -18.39
C ARG A 192 9.28 7.06 -17.10
N GLU A 193 10.53 6.68 -17.34
CA GLU A 193 11.77 7.08 -16.66
C GLU A 193 11.63 7.78 -15.30
N ASN A 194 12.32 7.18 -14.32
CA ASN A 194 12.54 7.62 -12.95
C ASN A 194 12.90 9.11 -12.84
N THR A 195 11.93 10.01 -12.83
CA THR A 195 12.15 11.40 -12.40
C THR A 195 11.62 11.55 -10.99
N VAL A 196 12.56 11.38 -10.06
CA VAL A 196 12.81 11.95 -8.70
C VAL A 196 11.72 12.79 -7.99
N ASP A 197 10.76 13.41 -8.69
CA ASP A 197 9.66 14.18 -8.07
C ASP A 197 8.49 13.30 -7.58
N GLU A 198 8.53 11.99 -7.87
CA GLU A 198 7.59 10.97 -7.34
C GLU A 198 8.12 10.29 -6.05
N ALA A 199 9.31 10.68 -5.56
CA ALA A 199 10.06 9.96 -4.51
C ALA A 199 9.46 10.04 -3.09
N LEU A 200 8.50 10.93 -2.86
CA LEU A 200 7.67 10.97 -1.66
C LEU A 200 6.18 10.98 -2.05
N ALA A 201 5.81 10.16 -3.05
CA ALA A 201 4.41 9.96 -3.44
C ALA A 201 3.55 9.85 -2.16
N PRO A 202 2.55 10.74 -1.99
CA PRO A 202 1.90 10.96 -0.71
C PRO A 202 1.45 9.61 -0.17
N SER A 203 1.88 9.28 1.04
CA SER A 203 1.79 7.98 1.71
C SER A 203 0.48 7.22 1.47
N MET A 204 -0.64 7.94 1.34
CA MET A 204 -1.96 7.41 1.00
C MET A 204 -2.02 6.74 -0.39
N THR A 205 -1.37 7.31 -1.41
CA THR A 205 -1.40 6.82 -2.80
C THR A 205 -0.57 5.56 -3.04
N SER A 206 0.52 5.41 -2.29
CA SER A 206 1.44 4.27 -2.39
C SER A 206 0.79 2.91 -2.07
N VAL A 207 -0.28 2.92 -1.27
CA VAL A 207 -1.00 1.73 -0.80
C VAL A 207 -1.97 1.23 -1.87
N PHE A 208 -2.32 2.07 -2.86
CA PHE A 208 -3.32 1.72 -3.85
C PHE A 208 -2.73 0.82 -4.93
N PRO A 209 -3.39 -0.31 -5.25
CA PRO A 209 -2.94 -1.18 -6.32
C PRO A 209 -3.23 -0.60 -7.70
N ARG A 210 -2.29 -0.80 -8.62
CA ARG A 210 -2.50 -0.65 -10.07
C ARG A 210 -2.98 -1.95 -10.68
N PHE A 211 -3.83 -1.89 -11.70
CA PHE A 211 -4.27 -3.09 -12.43
C PHE A 211 -3.40 -3.31 -13.68
N SER A 212 -3.20 -4.56 -14.06
CA SER A 212 -2.39 -4.90 -15.25
C SER A 212 -3.01 -4.44 -16.56
N TYR A 213 -4.33 -4.25 -16.61
CA TYR A 213 -5.02 -3.85 -17.83
C TYR A 213 -5.23 -2.31 -17.87
N PRO A 214 -4.85 -1.65 -18.99
CA PRO A 214 -4.91 -0.19 -19.09
C PRO A 214 -6.34 0.35 -19.12
N ASP A 215 -7.29 -0.40 -19.70
CA ASP A 215 -8.72 -0.06 -19.70
C ASP A 215 -9.30 -0.02 -18.28
N VAL A 216 -8.91 -0.95 -17.40
CA VAL A 216 -9.31 -0.94 -15.99
C VAL A 216 -8.79 0.31 -15.30
N ASN A 217 -7.51 0.65 -15.48
CA ASN A 217 -6.93 1.86 -14.89
C ASN A 217 -7.62 3.14 -15.42
N PHE A 218 -7.93 3.18 -16.71
CA PHE A 218 -8.69 4.28 -17.32
C PHE A 218 -10.05 4.47 -16.64
N TRP A 219 -10.84 3.41 -16.49
CA TRP A 219 -12.16 3.52 -15.85
C TRP A 219 -12.06 3.85 -14.36
N ILE A 220 -11.03 3.37 -13.65
CA ILE A 220 -10.75 3.79 -12.27
C ILE A 220 -10.50 5.30 -12.22
N TRP A 221 -9.68 5.83 -13.12
CA TRP A 221 -9.42 7.27 -13.23
C TRP A 221 -10.70 8.06 -13.51
N VAL A 222 -11.56 7.59 -14.43
CA VAL A 222 -12.86 8.22 -14.73
C VAL A 222 -13.74 8.29 -13.47
N PHE A 223 -13.88 7.19 -12.73
CA PHE A 223 -14.71 7.15 -11.52
C PHE A 223 -14.03 7.70 -10.26
N GLY A 224 -12.74 8.02 -10.33
CA GLY A 224 -11.91 8.47 -9.22
C GLY A 224 -12.07 9.94 -8.85
N LYS A 225 -13.12 10.64 -9.29
CA LYS A 225 -13.33 12.08 -9.00
C LYS A 225 -13.35 12.36 -7.49
N ARG A 226 -14.20 11.65 -6.74
CA ARG A 226 -14.31 11.78 -5.28
C ARG A 226 -13.00 11.44 -4.56
N TYR A 227 -12.29 10.44 -5.06
CA TYR A 227 -10.98 10.06 -4.54
C TYR A 227 -9.96 11.20 -4.70
N ARG A 228 -9.91 11.84 -5.88
CA ARG A 228 -9.06 13.01 -6.13
C ARG A 228 -9.45 14.21 -5.26
N GLU A 229 -10.74 14.41 -5.00
CA GLU A 229 -11.22 15.45 -4.07
C GLU A 229 -10.69 15.22 -2.66
N VAL A 230 -10.79 13.99 -2.12
CA VAL A 230 -10.29 13.68 -0.76
C VAL A 230 -8.78 13.89 -0.64
N ILE A 231 -7.99 13.55 -1.67
CA ILE A 231 -6.55 13.81 -1.63
C ILE A 231 -6.25 15.30 -1.67
N ARG A 232 -6.95 16.07 -2.51
CA ARG A 232 -6.74 17.52 -2.58
C ARG A 232 -7.08 18.19 -1.25
N GLU A 233 -8.15 17.78 -0.61
CA GLU A 233 -8.52 18.27 0.73
C GLU A 233 -7.49 17.88 1.81
N TRP A 234 -6.90 16.68 1.70
CA TRP A 234 -5.78 16.28 2.56
C TRP A 234 -4.52 17.11 2.29
N GLU A 235 -4.13 17.34 1.03
CA GLU A 235 -3.00 18.19 0.63
C GLU A 235 -3.17 19.61 1.19
N ASP A 236 -4.37 20.19 1.05
CA ASP A 236 -4.71 21.50 1.61
C ASP A 236 -4.62 21.48 3.16
N SER A 237 -5.01 20.39 3.81
CA SER A 237 -4.92 20.24 5.27
C SER A 237 -3.47 20.23 5.78
N LEU A 238 -2.54 19.62 5.03
CA LEU A 238 -1.12 19.61 5.38
C LEU A 238 -0.50 21.00 5.26
N LEU A 239 -0.88 21.76 4.23
CA LEU A 239 -0.40 23.12 4.01
C LEU A 239 -0.93 24.12 5.05
N MET A 240 -2.12 23.88 5.61
CA MET A 240 -2.77 24.78 6.56
C MET A 240 -2.33 24.59 8.03
N GLY A 241 -1.55 23.55 8.37
CA GLY A 241 -0.85 23.43 9.66
C GLY A 241 -1.73 23.52 10.92
N GLY A 242 -3.03 23.24 10.81
CA GLY A 242 -3.99 23.41 11.89
C GLY A 242 -4.09 22.20 12.82
N SER A 243 -4.00 22.43 14.13
CA SER A 243 -4.17 21.42 15.19
C SER A 243 -5.55 20.70 15.19
N ASN A 244 -6.51 21.22 14.43
CA ASN A 244 -7.85 20.64 14.29
C ASN A 244 -7.89 19.41 13.35
N ASN A 245 -6.77 19.03 12.71
CA ASN A 245 -6.70 17.95 11.72
C ASN A 245 -6.72 16.53 12.33
N ARG A 246 -6.50 16.38 13.65
CA ARG A 246 -6.40 15.07 14.35
C ARG A 246 -7.69 14.23 14.38
N ARG A 247 -8.81 14.71 13.82
CA ARG A 247 -10.10 14.00 13.86
C ARG A 247 -10.53 13.41 12.51
N ILE A 248 -9.86 13.75 11.42
CA ILE A 248 -10.30 13.30 10.09
C ILE A 248 -9.42 12.15 9.65
N ASN A 249 -10.01 10.96 9.54
CA ASN A 249 -9.34 9.78 8.98
C ASN A 249 -9.23 9.92 7.45
N TRP A 250 -8.21 10.65 7.00
CA TRP A 250 -7.96 10.91 5.58
C TRP A 250 -7.60 9.64 4.81
N ALA A 251 -6.72 8.81 5.39
CA ALA A 251 -6.28 7.54 4.81
C ALA A 251 -7.47 6.59 4.56
N GLY A 252 -8.32 6.40 5.56
CA GLY A 252 -9.54 5.59 5.45
C GLY A 252 -10.53 6.15 4.43
N SER A 253 -10.77 7.46 4.45
CA SER A 253 -11.68 8.13 3.53
C SER A 253 -11.24 7.99 2.07
N ALA A 254 -9.95 8.17 1.78
CA ALA A 254 -9.40 8.02 0.44
C ALA A 254 -9.42 6.56 -0.03
N LEU A 255 -9.08 5.61 0.85
CA LEU A 255 -9.10 4.17 0.53
C LEU A 255 -10.52 3.70 0.19
N ASN A 256 -11.52 4.16 0.94
CA ASN A 256 -12.92 3.85 0.66
C ASN A 256 -13.38 4.46 -0.67
N ALA A 257 -13.06 5.75 -0.91
CA ALA A 257 -13.37 6.41 -2.17
C ALA A 257 -12.70 5.74 -3.37
N PHE A 258 -11.44 5.34 -3.24
CA PHE A 258 -10.68 4.61 -4.25
C PHE A 258 -11.35 3.27 -4.57
N TYR A 259 -11.63 2.43 -3.57
CA TYR A 259 -12.26 1.15 -3.83
C TYR A 259 -13.69 1.28 -4.35
N ALA A 260 -14.42 2.34 -4.00
CA ALA A 260 -15.70 2.64 -4.62
C ALA A 260 -15.57 2.91 -6.13
N ALA A 261 -14.53 3.65 -6.55
CA ALA A 261 -14.22 3.86 -7.96
C ALA A 261 -13.82 2.55 -8.66
N VAL A 262 -12.97 1.72 -8.02
CA VAL A 262 -12.58 0.40 -8.53
C VAL A 262 -13.80 -0.47 -8.79
N ARG A 263 -14.74 -0.57 -7.84
CA ARG A 263 -15.96 -1.38 -8.04
C ARG A 263 -16.76 -0.93 -9.26
N LYS A 264 -16.94 0.39 -9.44
CA LYS A 264 -17.64 0.96 -10.61
C LYS A 264 -16.89 0.63 -11.91
N ALA A 265 -15.58 0.82 -11.91
CA ALA A 265 -14.73 0.54 -13.07
C ALA A 265 -14.80 -0.94 -13.48
N LEU A 266 -14.70 -1.85 -12.52
CA LEU A 266 -14.77 -3.29 -12.80
C LEU A 266 -16.12 -3.71 -13.38
N VAL A 267 -17.24 -3.16 -12.89
CA VAL A 267 -18.56 -3.43 -13.46
C VAL A 267 -18.62 -2.99 -14.92
N VAL A 268 -18.15 -1.79 -15.23
CA VAL A 268 -18.13 -1.26 -16.61
C VAL A 268 -17.23 -2.11 -17.51
N VAL A 269 -16.01 -2.41 -17.08
CA VAL A 269 -15.05 -3.22 -17.86
C VAL A 269 -15.61 -4.61 -18.13
N ILE A 270 -16.18 -5.27 -17.14
CA ILE A 270 -16.75 -6.62 -17.30
C ILE A 270 -17.91 -6.59 -18.30
N ILE A 271 -18.81 -5.61 -18.21
CA ILE A 271 -19.94 -5.47 -19.14
C ILE A 271 -19.44 -5.21 -20.57
N LEU A 272 -18.51 -4.25 -20.76
CA LEU A 272 -17.98 -3.93 -22.08
C LEU A 272 -17.25 -5.12 -22.72
N ARG A 273 -16.45 -5.86 -21.92
CA ARG A 273 -15.77 -7.07 -22.40
C ARG A 273 -16.77 -8.18 -22.74
N ALA A 274 -17.82 -8.37 -21.93
CA ALA A 274 -18.86 -9.37 -22.22
C ALA A 274 -19.60 -9.05 -23.53
N ILE A 275 -19.96 -7.78 -23.77
CA ILE A 275 -20.56 -7.33 -25.02
C ILE A 275 -19.60 -7.58 -26.20
N GLY A 276 -18.32 -7.23 -26.06
CA GLY A 276 -17.31 -7.46 -27.08
C GLY A 276 -17.17 -8.95 -27.46
N VAL A 277 -17.17 -9.84 -26.46
CA VAL A 277 -17.15 -11.30 -26.69
C VAL A 277 -18.41 -11.76 -27.43
N LEU A 278 -19.60 -11.30 -27.03
CA LEU A 278 -20.85 -11.67 -27.69
C LEU A 278 -20.90 -11.18 -29.15
N LEU A 279 -20.44 -9.96 -29.42
CA LEU A 279 -20.34 -9.43 -30.78
C LEU A 279 -19.34 -10.22 -31.64
N ALA A 280 -18.17 -10.54 -31.09
CA ALA A 280 -17.18 -11.35 -31.79
C ALA A 280 -17.71 -12.76 -32.11
N MET A 281 -18.44 -13.38 -31.18
CA MET A 281 -19.10 -14.67 -31.42
C MET A 281 -20.18 -14.57 -32.50
N GLY A 282 -20.98 -13.48 -32.50
CA GLY A 282 -22.00 -13.25 -33.52
C GLY A 282 -21.40 -13.04 -34.92
N ILE A 283 -20.35 -12.24 -35.02
CA ILE A 283 -19.63 -12.01 -36.28
C ILE A 283 -18.95 -13.30 -36.76
N GLY A 284 -18.31 -14.05 -35.87
CA GLY A 284 -17.68 -15.33 -36.20
C GLY A 284 -18.68 -16.37 -36.70
N ALA A 285 -19.84 -16.49 -36.04
CA ALA A 285 -20.92 -17.37 -36.48
C ALA A 285 -21.49 -16.94 -37.84
N TRP A 286 -21.69 -15.63 -38.05
CA TRP A 286 -22.14 -15.11 -39.34
C TRP A 286 -21.13 -15.38 -40.46
N TRP A 287 -19.83 -15.19 -40.19
CA TRP A 287 -18.76 -15.45 -41.15
C TRP A 287 -18.68 -16.94 -41.52
N LEU A 288 -18.78 -17.83 -40.54
CA LEU A 288 -18.78 -19.27 -40.77
C LEU A 288 -20.00 -19.72 -41.61
N LEU A 289 -21.18 -19.19 -41.31
CA LEU A 289 -22.41 -19.48 -42.07
C LEU A 289 -22.41 -18.88 -43.48
N SER A 290 -21.68 -17.80 -43.70
CA SER A 290 -21.61 -17.11 -45.01
C SER A 290 -20.47 -17.62 -45.90
N GLY A 291 -19.47 -18.32 -45.33
CA GLY A 291 -18.34 -18.89 -46.07
C GLY A 291 -18.60 -20.26 -46.72
N ASP A 292 -19.70 -20.93 -46.37
CA ASP A 292 -20.15 -22.22 -46.94
C ASP A 292 -21.13 -22.05 -48.13
N ARG A 293 -21.21 -20.85 -48.72
CA ARG A 293 -21.92 -20.56 -49.99
C ARG A 293 -20.96 -20.01 -51.02
#